data_AF-A0A934VRM3-F1
#
_entry.id   AF-A0A934VRM3-F1
#
_cell.length_a   1.000
_cell.length_b   1.000
_cell.length_c   1.000
_cell.angle_alpha   90.00
_cell.angle_beta   90.00
_cell.angle_gamma   90.00
#
_symmetry.space_group_name_H-M   'P 1'
#
loop_
_entity.id
_entity.type
_entity.pdbx_description
1 polymer ?
#
loop_
_entity_poly.entity_id
_entity_poly.type
_entity_poly.pdbx_seq_one_letter_code
_entity_poly.pdbx_strand_id
1 'polypeptide(L)'
;MPKPLPVSLRRILLSAFVLIASIANAQTNFVEDAGQDEEEFFFLLEGYTRYGGDIEVIDGLTGEKYTKSNEVVKEVHYTLPQIMGGLHNLLLDYESRHMDYHLKIGELKESAIAEVAKGFGFKNFKMDRSQWLTRERAILRRLRAEPFFKIKEIVIWEVDKLRGTLPDNKYARHMKWDPDSLSWHSRVLTHWEVVHKRYGKDGQPYFFYPEKWQGLNLQTNEGFHIIDVGLPGDIRPEAFKEVDVSYPIIVRSQEDAQEQIKKLQRQIYQNFSHLYDPFTWIARRNVRFRQAYSWELQNYIADRGSKFRDRKWFDPMMARFITDIVTVELEGLEEVYDLYITQQFGNSKNTLGKDLDLLNWHEDEKREGQASKKDGKIWINFDNADGARLVLLDVYLRYGDKFLEALRTNITSVKKRQEARPLIRQTIEEVTGIPADKYIKAAAKAQKLGIEDKLREYRELRAKADSGSFGYN
;
A
#
# COMPACT_ATOMS: atom_id res chain seq x y z
N MET A 1 -15.41 9.12 29.40
CA MET A 1 -14.05 9.60 29.73
C MET A 1 -13.16 8.39 29.96
N PRO A 2 -12.14 8.13 29.14
CA PRO A 2 -11.21 7.02 29.38
C PRO A 2 -10.44 7.29 30.67
N LYS A 3 -10.34 6.28 31.54
CA LYS A 3 -9.56 6.35 32.79
C LYS A 3 -8.06 6.30 32.45
N PRO A 4 -7.20 6.88 33.32
CA PRO A 4 -5.85 7.21 32.90
C PRO A 4 -4.91 5.99 33.01
N LEU A 5 -4.09 5.83 31.97
CA LEU A 5 -3.02 4.86 31.67
C LEU A 5 -2.20 4.24 32.85
N PRO A 6 -1.53 3.08 32.65
CA PRO A 6 -0.46 2.60 33.52
C PRO A 6 0.67 3.62 33.63
N VAL A 7 1.20 3.84 34.83
CA VAL A 7 2.23 4.89 35.11
C VAL A 7 3.47 4.75 34.22
N SER A 8 3.85 3.52 33.85
CA SER A 8 4.97 3.23 32.94
C SER A 8 4.68 3.65 31.50
N LEU A 9 3.46 3.36 30.99
CA LEU A 9 3.01 3.78 29.66
C LEU A 9 2.78 5.30 29.58
N ARG A 10 2.31 5.95 30.66
CA ARG A 10 2.18 7.43 30.71
C ARG A 10 3.50 8.15 30.43
N ARG A 11 4.61 7.65 30.96
CA ARG A 11 5.93 8.29 30.79
C ARG A 11 6.45 8.14 29.36
N ILE A 12 6.22 6.98 28.74
CA ILE A 12 6.55 6.73 27.32
C ILE A 12 5.65 7.57 26.41
N LEU A 13 4.34 7.63 26.71
CA LEU A 13 3.34 8.34 25.91
C LEU A 13 3.42 9.86 26.04
N LEU A 14 3.75 10.45 27.19
CA LEU A 14 3.98 11.90 27.30
C LEU A 14 5.14 12.37 26.40
N SER A 15 6.15 11.52 26.23
CA SER A 15 7.29 11.77 25.36
C SER A 15 6.93 11.58 23.88
N ALA A 16 6.03 10.63 23.59
CA ALA A 16 5.55 10.33 22.25
C ALA A 16 4.50 11.33 21.73
N PHE A 17 3.64 11.90 22.59
CA PHE A 17 2.56 12.81 22.17
C PHE A 17 3.09 14.12 21.56
N VAL A 18 4.19 14.65 22.11
CA VAL A 18 4.87 15.84 21.55
C VAL A 18 5.54 15.52 20.21
N LEU A 19 6.04 14.29 20.05
CA LEU A 19 6.67 13.81 18.81
C LEU A 19 5.63 13.51 17.72
N ILE A 20 4.52 12.83 18.05
CA ILE A 20 3.47 12.44 17.09
C ILE A 20 2.72 13.67 16.57
N ALA A 21 2.41 14.65 17.42
CA ALA A 21 1.73 15.88 17.00
C ALA A 21 2.58 16.77 16.07
N SER A 22 3.91 16.72 16.20
CA SER A 22 4.83 17.44 15.29
C SER A 22 5.15 16.65 14.02
N ILE A 23 4.77 15.36 13.93
CA ILE A 23 5.00 14.51 12.75
C ILE A 23 3.71 14.22 11.96
N ALA A 24 2.51 14.45 12.50
CA ALA A 24 1.24 14.29 11.77
C ALA A 24 1.16 15.15 10.48
N ASN A 25 1.87 16.28 10.42
CA ASN A 25 2.03 17.09 9.20
C ASN A 25 2.83 16.39 8.07
N ALA A 26 3.44 15.22 8.32
CA ALA A 26 4.19 14.46 7.32
C ALA A 26 3.33 13.41 6.57
N GLN A 27 2.07 13.24 6.95
CA GLN A 27 1.11 12.34 6.28
C GLN A 27 0.37 13.00 5.11
N THR A 28 0.86 14.12 4.55
CA THR A 28 0.25 14.77 3.39
C THR A 28 0.18 13.82 2.19
N ASN A 29 -0.86 13.95 1.36
CA ASN A 29 -0.98 13.12 0.17
C ASN A 29 -0.06 13.65 -0.92
N PHE A 30 0.76 12.78 -1.52
CA PHE A 30 1.61 13.11 -2.68
C PHE A 30 0.83 13.82 -3.80
N VAL A 31 -0.44 13.48 -3.97
CA VAL A 31 -1.35 14.07 -4.97
C VAL A 31 -1.91 15.43 -4.54
N GLU A 32 -2.15 15.67 -3.24
CA GLU A 32 -2.57 16.99 -2.75
C GLU A 32 -1.41 17.99 -2.86
N ASP A 33 -0.19 17.58 -2.49
CA ASP A 33 1.02 18.40 -2.66
C ASP A 33 1.37 18.60 -4.15
N ALA A 34 1.05 17.62 -5.02
CA ALA A 34 1.17 17.75 -6.47
C ALA A 34 0.08 18.66 -7.08
N GLY A 35 -1.11 18.69 -6.49
CA GLY A 35 -2.26 19.45 -6.99
C GLY A 35 -2.38 20.87 -6.46
N GLN A 36 -1.67 21.23 -5.38
CA GLN A 36 -1.89 22.49 -4.67
C GLN A 36 -1.08 23.69 -5.16
N ASP A 37 -0.02 23.50 -5.95
CA ASP A 37 0.69 24.63 -6.55
C ASP A 37 1.41 24.24 -7.86
N GLU A 38 0.63 24.02 -8.92
CA GLU A 38 1.13 23.64 -10.26
C GLU A 38 2.23 24.63 -10.74
N GLU A 39 2.10 25.93 -10.46
CA GLU A 39 3.08 26.96 -10.86
C GLU A 39 4.40 26.88 -10.07
N GLU A 40 4.36 26.58 -8.77
CA GLU A 40 5.56 26.38 -7.95
C GLU A 40 6.33 25.13 -8.36
N PHE A 41 5.62 24.05 -8.73
CA PHE A 41 6.24 22.82 -9.25
C PHE A 41 7.06 23.08 -10.52
N PHE A 42 6.51 23.80 -11.51
CA PHE A 42 7.21 24.10 -12.76
C PHE A 42 8.42 25.02 -12.54
N PHE A 43 8.40 25.89 -11.53
CA PHE A 43 9.54 26.73 -11.14
C PHE A 43 10.70 25.91 -10.53
N LEU A 44 10.42 24.77 -9.89
CA LEU A 44 11.41 23.88 -9.25
C LEU A 44 12.13 22.93 -10.24
N LEU A 45 11.73 22.90 -11.51
CA LEU A 45 12.19 21.92 -12.50
C LEU A 45 13.61 22.15 -13.06
N GLU A 46 14.21 23.33 -12.86
CA GLU A 46 15.49 23.72 -13.49
C GLU A 46 16.71 22.90 -13.03
N GLY A 47 16.56 21.98 -12.05
CA GLY A 47 17.68 21.39 -11.33
C GLY A 47 18.09 19.94 -11.64
N TYR A 48 17.43 19.18 -12.54
CA TYR A 48 17.58 17.71 -12.50
C TYR A 48 18.17 17.01 -13.74
N THR A 49 19.31 16.34 -13.52
CA THR A 49 20.12 15.60 -14.51
C THR A 49 19.84 14.10 -14.59
N ARG A 50 18.86 13.55 -13.85
CA ARG A 50 18.62 12.07 -13.83
C ARG A 50 17.81 11.52 -15.00
N TYR A 51 17.00 12.34 -15.67
CA TYR A 51 16.14 11.92 -16.79
C TYR A 51 16.70 12.37 -18.16
N GLY A 52 18.00 12.67 -18.26
CA GLY A 52 18.65 13.18 -19.48
C GLY A 52 19.19 12.10 -20.43
N GLY A 53 18.39 11.08 -20.76
CA GLY A 53 18.77 10.04 -21.73
C GLY A 53 18.27 10.32 -23.16
N ASP A 54 18.75 9.55 -24.14
CA ASP A 54 18.22 9.57 -25.51
C ASP A 54 16.80 8.99 -25.52
N ILE A 55 15.80 9.86 -25.39
CA ILE A 55 14.40 9.49 -25.57
C ILE A 55 14.12 9.43 -27.06
N GLU A 56 13.78 8.24 -27.56
CA GLU A 56 13.41 8.06 -28.95
C GLU A 56 12.05 8.69 -29.23
N VAL A 57 11.92 9.39 -30.36
CA VAL A 57 10.64 9.94 -30.82
C VAL A 57 10.20 9.13 -32.03
N ILE A 58 9.04 8.50 -31.94
CA ILE A 58 8.52 7.53 -32.90
C ILE A 58 7.22 8.05 -33.52
N ASP A 59 7.06 7.95 -34.84
CA ASP A 59 5.79 8.17 -35.50
C ASP A 59 4.89 6.95 -35.28
N GLY A 60 3.80 7.09 -34.54
CA GLY A 60 2.87 6.00 -34.22
C GLY A 60 2.17 5.42 -35.45
N LEU A 61 2.06 6.18 -36.55
CA LEU A 61 1.42 5.72 -37.79
C LEU A 61 2.32 4.73 -38.55
N THR A 62 3.63 4.96 -38.55
CA THR A 62 4.60 4.13 -39.31
C THR A 62 5.39 3.17 -38.43
N GLY A 63 5.57 3.50 -37.15
CA GLY A 63 6.46 2.81 -36.22
C GLY A 63 7.94 3.17 -36.41
N GLU A 64 8.26 4.14 -37.27
CA GLU A 64 9.63 4.60 -37.54
C GLU A 64 9.98 5.87 -36.74
N LYS A 65 11.25 6.28 -36.76
CA LYS A 65 11.69 7.52 -36.12
C LYS A 65 10.92 8.73 -36.66
N TYR A 66 10.39 9.55 -35.76
CA TYR A 66 9.70 10.78 -36.11
C TYR A 66 10.69 11.81 -36.65
N THR A 67 10.50 12.26 -37.89
CA THR A 67 11.44 13.18 -38.58
C THR A 67 10.86 14.56 -38.85
N LYS A 68 9.56 14.78 -38.58
CA LYS A 68 8.91 16.06 -38.86
C LYS A 68 9.31 17.10 -37.82
N SER A 69 9.49 18.34 -38.26
CA SER A 69 9.70 19.47 -37.36
C SER A 69 8.35 19.98 -36.85
N ASN A 70 7.91 19.45 -35.71
CA ASN A 70 6.68 19.86 -35.02
C ASN A 70 7.03 20.52 -33.67
N GLU A 71 6.53 21.74 -33.44
CA GLU A 71 6.83 22.54 -32.24
C GLU A 71 6.33 21.85 -30.95
N VAL A 72 5.11 21.32 -30.96
CA VAL A 72 4.53 20.58 -29.83
C VAL A 72 5.40 19.38 -29.47
N VAL A 73 5.85 18.62 -30.47
CA VAL A 73 6.69 17.44 -30.27
C VAL A 73 8.05 17.81 -29.66
N LYS A 74 8.68 18.89 -30.14
CA LYS A 74 9.95 19.37 -29.61
C LYS A 74 9.82 19.82 -28.15
N GLU A 75 8.78 20.56 -27.84
CA GLU A 75 8.58 21.09 -26.49
C GLU A 75 8.24 19.99 -25.50
N VAL A 76 7.41 19.02 -25.88
CA VAL A 76 7.13 17.84 -25.04
C VAL A 76 8.39 17.00 -24.84
N HIS A 77 9.20 16.78 -25.88
CA HIS A 77 10.46 16.05 -25.78
C HIS A 77 11.43 16.74 -24.80
N TYR A 78 11.48 18.07 -24.81
CA TYR A 78 12.31 18.87 -23.91
C TYR A 78 11.81 18.86 -22.45
N THR A 79 10.50 19.06 -22.25
CA THR A 79 9.90 19.26 -20.91
C THR A 79 9.57 17.96 -20.18
N LEU A 80 9.33 16.86 -20.89
CA LEU A 80 8.98 15.58 -20.28
C LEU A 80 10.05 15.06 -19.27
N PRO A 81 11.37 15.05 -19.59
CA PRO A 81 12.41 14.75 -18.61
C PRO A 81 12.36 15.59 -17.34
N GLN A 82 12.04 16.89 -17.47
CA GLN A 82 11.99 17.82 -16.36
C GLN A 82 10.83 17.47 -15.44
N ILE A 83 9.62 17.33 -16.00
CA ILE A 83 8.42 16.92 -15.26
C ILE A 83 8.67 15.62 -14.50
N MET A 84 9.31 14.64 -15.15
CA MET A 84 9.67 13.37 -14.50
C MET A 84 10.70 13.51 -13.39
N GLY A 85 11.70 14.38 -13.55
CA GLY A 85 12.65 14.71 -12.50
C GLY A 85 11.96 15.29 -11.26
N GLY A 86 11.02 16.22 -11.46
CA GLY A 86 10.21 16.80 -10.39
C GLY A 86 9.36 15.76 -9.66
N LEU A 87 8.61 14.95 -10.40
CA LEU A 87 7.77 13.88 -9.82
C LEU A 87 8.60 12.84 -9.06
N HIS A 88 9.76 12.45 -9.59
CA HIS A 88 10.68 11.53 -8.92
C HIS A 88 11.16 12.09 -7.58
N ASN A 89 11.46 13.38 -7.50
CA ASN A 89 11.89 14.03 -6.26
C ASN A 89 10.77 14.10 -5.23
N LEU A 90 9.56 14.49 -5.65
CA LEU A 90 8.40 14.47 -4.77
C LEU A 90 8.18 13.06 -4.19
N LEU A 91 8.33 12.02 -5.02
CA LEU A 91 8.19 10.63 -4.58
C LEU A 91 9.28 10.26 -3.58
N LEU A 92 10.53 10.61 -3.90
CA LEU A 92 11.67 10.31 -3.05
C LEU A 92 11.57 11.00 -1.69
N ASP A 93 11.15 12.25 -1.66
CA ASP A 93 10.89 13.01 -0.44
C ASP A 93 9.77 12.35 0.38
N TYR A 94 8.65 12.03 -0.28
CA TYR A 94 7.50 11.40 0.35
C TYR A 94 7.82 10.03 0.96
N GLU A 95 8.56 9.18 0.25
CA GLU A 95 9.02 7.89 0.75
C GLU A 95 10.06 8.04 1.87
N SER A 96 10.91 9.06 1.80
CA SER A 96 11.88 9.37 2.87
C SER A 96 11.16 9.82 4.15
N ARG A 97 10.22 10.75 4.06
CA ARG A 97 9.40 11.22 5.21
C ARG A 97 8.67 10.07 5.88
N HIS A 98 8.08 9.18 5.09
CA HIS A 98 7.33 8.04 5.61
C HIS A 98 8.25 6.97 6.22
N MET A 99 9.41 6.72 5.61
CA MET A 99 10.43 5.87 6.22
C MET A 99 10.86 6.43 7.58
N ASP A 100 11.15 7.72 7.68
CA ASP A 100 11.57 8.37 8.91
C ASP A 100 10.49 8.32 9.99
N TYR A 101 9.21 8.53 9.61
CA TYR A 101 8.07 8.36 10.50
C TYR A 101 8.01 6.94 11.07
N HIS A 102 8.05 5.92 10.22
CA HIS A 102 7.93 4.52 10.66
C HIS A 102 9.15 4.02 11.42
N LEU A 103 10.35 4.53 11.14
CA LEU A 103 11.53 4.27 11.96
C LEU A 103 11.34 4.87 13.36
N LYS A 104 10.89 6.12 13.48
CA LYS A 104 10.67 6.77 14.78
C LYS A 104 9.54 6.11 15.58
N ILE A 105 8.37 5.94 14.98
CA ILE A 105 7.25 5.26 15.63
C ILE A 105 7.58 3.82 15.94
N GLY A 106 8.33 3.13 15.08
CA GLY A 106 8.62 1.74 15.30
C GLY A 106 9.54 1.45 16.47
N GLU A 107 10.48 2.35 16.79
CA GLU A 107 11.26 2.23 18.02
C GLU A 107 10.39 2.42 19.28
N LEU A 108 9.42 3.34 19.22
CA LEU A 108 8.43 3.54 20.28
C LEU A 108 7.52 2.31 20.41
N LYS A 109 7.03 1.77 19.28
CA LYS A 109 6.14 0.62 19.20
C LYS A 109 6.84 -0.65 19.66
N GLU A 110 8.09 -0.89 19.25
CA GLU A 110 8.94 -1.98 19.75
C GLU A 110 9.06 -1.90 21.28
N SER A 111 9.40 -0.73 21.82
CA SER A 111 9.59 -0.52 23.26
C SER A 111 8.29 -0.74 24.05
N ALA A 112 7.17 -0.22 23.54
CA ALA A 112 5.86 -0.39 24.16
C ALA A 112 5.39 -1.85 24.11
N ILE A 113 5.56 -2.54 22.97
CA ILE A 113 5.25 -3.96 22.83
C ILE A 113 6.11 -4.78 23.79
N ALA A 114 7.42 -4.52 23.87
CA ALA A 114 8.30 -5.23 24.77
C ALA A 114 7.88 -5.09 26.24
N GLU A 115 7.46 -3.90 26.67
CA GLU A 115 7.00 -3.68 28.04
C GLU A 115 5.66 -4.35 28.33
N VAL A 116 4.69 -4.27 27.41
CA VAL A 116 3.40 -4.97 27.55
C VAL A 116 3.62 -6.49 27.57
N ALA A 117 4.42 -7.02 26.65
CA ALA A 117 4.75 -8.44 26.53
C ALA A 117 5.49 -8.98 27.76
N LYS A 118 6.40 -8.19 28.34
CA LYS A 118 7.09 -8.52 29.60
C LYS A 118 6.10 -8.73 30.75
N GLY A 119 5.02 -7.95 30.82
CA GLY A 119 3.93 -8.14 31.78
C GLY A 119 3.23 -9.50 31.67
N PHE A 120 3.23 -10.11 30.48
CA PHE A 120 2.72 -11.46 30.22
C PHE A 120 3.79 -12.56 30.36
N GLY A 121 4.99 -12.22 30.84
CA GLY A 121 6.10 -13.16 31.02
C GLY A 121 7.02 -13.30 29.80
N PHE A 122 6.77 -12.58 28.71
CA PHE A 122 7.56 -12.61 27.48
C PHE A 122 8.74 -11.62 27.54
N LYS A 123 9.71 -11.88 28.43
CA LYS A 123 10.82 -10.94 28.75
C LYS A 123 11.91 -10.88 27.69
N ASN A 124 12.41 -9.69 27.32
CA ASN A 124 13.48 -9.47 26.32
C ASN A 124 13.03 -9.67 24.86
N PHE A 125 11.76 -9.39 24.55
CA PHE A 125 11.33 -9.24 23.16
C PHE A 125 12.10 -8.07 22.54
N LYS A 126 12.64 -8.31 21.34
CA LYS A 126 13.26 -7.31 20.47
C LYS A 126 12.95 -7.70 19.04
N MET A 127 12.71 -6.71 18.19
CA MET A 127 12.55 -6.96 16.77
C MET A 127 13.89 -7.29 16.14
N ASP A 128 13.88 -8.16 15.13
CA ASP A 128 15.03 -8.31 14.25
C ASP A 128 15.18 -7.06 13.37
N ARG A 129 16.04 -6.13 13.82
CA ARG A 129 16.34 -4.88 13.09
C ARG A 129 16.99 -5.12 11.71
N SER A 130 17.53 -6.32 11.47
CA SER A 130 18.09 -6.70 10.17
C SER A 130 17.00 -6.95 9.13
N GLN A 131 15.83 -7.44 9.57
CA GLN A 131 14.67 -7.69 8.72
C GLN A 131 13.71 -6.51 8.67
N TRP A 132 13.72 -5.67 9.72
CA TRP A 132 12.80 -4.54 9.83
C TRP A 132 12.98 -3.51 8.71
N LEU A 133 11.87 -3.27 7.99
CA LEU A 133 11.77 -2.37 6.84
C LEU A 133 12.77 -2.69 5.71
N THR A 134 13.24 -3.94 5.60
CA THR A 134 14.23 -4.32 4.57
C THR A 134 13.73 -4.02 3.16
N ARG A 135 12.45 -4.32 2.91
CA ARG A 135 11.80 -4.06 1.63
C ARG A 135 11.71 -2.56 1.36
N GLU A 136 11.25 -1.80 2.32
CA GLU A 136 11.05 -0.36 2.22
C GLU A 136 12.40 0.36 2.04
N ARG A 137 13.45 -0.11 2.73
CA ARG A 137 14.83 0.38 2.55
C ARG A 137 15.36 0.05 1.16
N ALA A 138 15.05 -1.13 0.62
CA ALA A 138 15.44 -1.50 -0.74
C ALA A 138 14.78 -0.59 -1.78
N ILE A 139 13.48 -0.33 -1.63
CA ILE A 139 12.73 0.61 -2.49
C ILE A 139 13.36 2.00 -2.42
N LEU A 140 13.54 2.54 -1.21
CA LEU A 140 14.11 3.88 -1.04
C LEU A 140 15.53 3.98 -1.60
N ARG A 141 16.37 2.95 -1.40
CA ARG A 141 17.71 2.87 -1.98
C ARG A 141 17.64 2.86 -3.52
N ARG A 142 16.70 2.12 -4.11
CA ARG A 142 16.53 2.06 -5.57
C ARG A 142 16.06 3.41 -6.13
N LEU A 143 15.10 4.08 -5.49
CA LEU A 143 14.67 5.44 -5.85
C LEU A 143 15.82 6.45 -5.75
N ARG A 144 16.72 6.29 -4.77
CA ARG A 144 17.93 7.12 -4.64
C ARG A 144 18.96 6.83 -5.73
N ALA A 145 19.07 5.59 -6.21
CA ALA A 145 20.10 5.18 -7.14
C ALA A 145 19.73 5.42 -8.61
N GLU A 146 18.51 5.09 -9.02
CA GLU A 146 18.10 5.14 -10.42
C GLU A 146 16.69 5.73 -10.56
N PRO A 147 16.31 6.20 -11.76
CA PRO A 147 14.97 6.77 -11.96
C PRO A 147 13.91 5.71 -11.71
N PHE A 148 12.76 6.18 -11.24
CA PHE A 148 11.62 5.35 -10.92
C PHE A 148 10.98 4.73 -12.16
N PHE A 149 10.96 5.49 -13.25
CA PHE A 149 10.66 5.02 -14.60
C PHE A 149 11.77 5.46 -15.54
N LYS A 150 12.02 4.68 -16.59
CA LYS A 150 12.87 5.10 -17.70
C LYS A 150 11.99 5.38 -18.89
N ILE A 151 11.91 6.63 -19.33
CA ILE A 151 11.22 6.94 -20.58
C ILE A 151 12.12 6.46 -21.72
N LYS A 152 11.67 5.44 -22.45
CA LYS A 152 12.40 4.95 -23.64
C LYS A 152 11.95 5.66 -24.89
N GLU A 153 10.63 5.82 -25.04
CA GLU A 153 10.03 6.25 -26.30
C GLU A 153 8.88 7.25 -26.04
N ILE A 154 8.83 8.31 -26.84
CA ILE A 154 7.63 9.14 -27.04
C ILE A 154 7.02 8.74 -28.39
N VAL A 155 5.75 8.33 -28.37
CA VAL A 155 5.05 7.86 -29.56
C VAL A 155 4.05 8.93 -30.02
N ILE A 156 4.30 9.50 -31.20
CA ILE A 156 3.52 10.61 -31.75
C ILE A 156 2.34 10.08 -32.56
N TRP A 157 1.13 10.43 -32.17
CA TRP A 157 -0.10 10.13 -32.91
C TRP A 157 -0.70 11.40 -33.50
N GLU A 158 -0.43 11.64 -34.79
CA GLU A 158 -1.13 12.67 -35.57
C GLU A 158 -2.53 12.17 -35.94
N VAL A 159 -3.47 12.29 -35.01
CA VAL A 159 -4.81 11.67 -35.10
C VAL A 159 -5.62 12.13 -36.32
N ASP A 160 -5.38 13.34 -36.83
CA ASP A 160 -6.02 13.84 -38.05
C ASP A 160 -5.68 13.01 -39.30
N LYS A 161 -4.58 12.24 -39.25
CA LYS A 161 -4.13 11.36 -40.33
C LYS A 161 -4.60 9.91 -40.14
N LEU A 162 -5.26 9.61 -39.03
CA LEU A 162 -5.67 8.26 -38.67
C LEU A 162 -7.01 7.94 -39.35
N ARG A 163 -6.98 7.04 -40.33
CA ARG A 163 -8.13 6.72 -41.21
C ARG A 163 -9.11 5.71 -40.59
N GLY A 164 -9.43 5.87 -39.31
CA GLY A 164 -10.39 5.02 -38.59
C GLY A 164 -9.96 3.58 -38.27
N THR A 165 -8.79 3.15 -38.75
CA THR A 165 -8.15 1.87 -38.39
C THR A 165 -6.74 2.12 -37.89
N LEU A 166 -6.31 1.34 -36.89
CA LEU A 166 -4.94 1.41 -36.39
C LEU A 166 -3.98 0.70 -37.34
N PRO A 167 -2.75 1.22 -37.51
CA PRO A 167 -1.72 0.56 -38.31
C PRO A 167 -1.28 -0.76 -37.65
N ASP A 168 -0.81 -1.71 -38.46
CA ASP A 168 -0.26 -2.97 -37.98
C ASP A 168 1.20 -2.79 -37.54
N ASN A 169 1.40 -2.17 -36.38
CA ASN A 169 2.72 -2.00 -35.78
C ASN A 169 2.68 -2.17 -34.26
N LYS A 170 3.85 -2.35 -33.63
CA LYS A 170 3.97 -2.58 -32.19
C LYS A 170 3.48 -1.41 -31.34
N TYR A 171 3.19 -0.24 -31.91
CA TYR A 171 2.75 0.95 -31.17
C TYR A 171 1.23 1.14 -31.20
N ALA A 172 0.50 0.44 -32.07
CA ALA A 172 -0.97 0.50 -32.12
C ALA A 172 -1.65 0.19 -30.78
N ARG A 173 -1.01 -0.62 -29.93
CA ARG A 173 -1.43 -0.89 -28.54
C ARG A 173 -1.47 0.34 -27.61
N HIS A 174 -0.91 1.47 -28.02
CA HIS A 174 -1.06 2.75 -27.33
C HIS A 174 -2.38 3.45 -27.60
N MET A 175 -3.19 2.98 -28.55
CA MET A 175 -4.43 3.65 -28.93
C MET A 175 -5.62 2.72 -28.73
N LYS A 176 -6.75 3.25 -28.30
CA LYS A 176 -8.02 2.53 -28.17
C LYS A 176 -9.15 3.45 -28.62
N TRP A 177 -10.03 2.96 -29.47
CA TRP A 177 -11.25 3.69 -29.80
C TRP A 177 -12.23 3.60 -28.64
N ASP A 178 -12.74 4.74 -28.21
CA ASP A 178 -13.84 4.81 -27.26
C ASP A 178 -15.16 5.10 -28.01
N PRO A 179 -16.11 4.14 -28.03
CA PRO A 179 -17.38 4.33 -28.71
C PRO A 179 -18.27 5.37 -28.03
N ASP A 180 -18.09 5.63 -26.73
CA ASP A 180 -18.96 6.54 -25.97
C ASP A 180 -18.60 8.00 -26.25
N SER A 181 -17.31 8.35 -26.23
CA SER A 181 -16.83 9.69 -26.59
C SER A 181 -16.58 9.88 -28.09
N LEU A 182 -16.73 8.84 -28.91
CA LEU A 182 -16.41 8.81 -30.34
C LEU A 182 -15.00 9.36 -30.63
N SER A 183 -14.03 8.97 -29.81
CA SER A 183 -12.68 9.50 -29.88
C SER A 183 -11.61 8.44 -29.62
N TRP A 184 -10.39 8.71 -30.08
CA TRP A 184 -9.23 7.88 -29.76
C TRP A 184 -8.68 8.23 -28.39
N HIS A 185 -8.56 7.22 -27.54
CA HIS A 185 -7.90 7.28 -26.24
C HIS A 185 -6.48 6.76 -26.35
N SER A 186 -5.56 7.47 -25.70
CA SER A 186 -4.15 7.14 -25.60
C SER A 186 -3.86 6.35 -24.33
N ARG A 187 -2.96 5.39 -24.43
CA ARG A 187 -2.61 4.44 -23.38
C ARG A 187 -1.12 4.43 -23.15
N VAL A 188 -0.68 4.91 -21.99
CA VAL A 188 0.72 4.74 -21.58
C VAL A 188 0.94 3.26 -21.34
N LEU A 189 2.05 2.74 -21.84
CA LEU A 189 2.47 1.38 -21.53
C LEU A 189 3.77 1.43 -20.74
N THR A 190 3.86 0.60 -19.72
CA THR A 190 5.13 0.34 -19.06
C THR A 190 5.50 -1.12 -19.18
N HIS A 191 6.76 -1.37 -19.51
CA HIS A 191 7.35 -2.69 -19.68
C HIS A 191 8.30 -3.01 -18.52
N TRP A 192 8.17 -4.22 -17.96
CA TRP A 192 8.99 -4.66 -16.85
C TRP A 192 9.66 -5.98 -17.18
N GLU A 193 10.94 -6.07 -16.83
CA GLU A 193 11.67 -7.32 -16.78
C GLU A 193 11.85 -7.76 -15.33
N VAL A 194 11.31 -8.93 -15.00
CA VAL A 194 11.46 -9.51 -13.67
C VAL A 194 12.32 -10.76 -13.75
N VAL A 195 13.25 -10.94 -12.82
CA VAL A 195 14.10 -12.13 -12.75
C VAL A 195 13.85 -12.87 -11.45
N HIS A 196 13.38 -14.12 -11.53
CA HIS A 196 13.21 -14.91 -10.31
C HIS A 196 13.51 -16.39 -10.49
N LYS A 197 13.86 -17.00 -9.36
CA LYS A 197 14.19 -18.42 -9.29
C LYS A 197 12.92 -19.24 -9.17
N ARG A 198 12.74 -20.24 -10.03
CA ARG A 198 11.71 -21.28 -9.91
C ARG A 198 12.37 -22.65 -9.72
N TYR A 199 11.62 -23.59 -9.19
CA TYR A 199 12.08 -24.98 -9.04
C TYR A 199 11.34 -25.86 -10.04
N GLY A 200 12.09 -26.66 -10.79
CA GLY A 200 11.55 -27.66 -11.71
C GLY A 200 10.88 -28.81 -10.95
N LYS A 201 10.22 -29.71 -11.71
CA LYS A 201 9.61 -30.94 -11.14
C LYS A 201 10.64 -31.88 -10.49
N ASP A 202 11.89 -31.75 -10.91
CA ASP A 202 13.08 -32.43 -10.41
C ASP A 202 13.73 -31.74 -9.19
N GLY A 203 13.15 -30.63 -8.72
CA GLY A 203 13.69 -29.83 -7.63
C GLY A 203 14.90 -28.97 -8.01
N GLN A 204 15.31 -28.97 -9.29
CA GLN A 204 16.43 -28.15 -9.74
C GLN A 204 16.00 -26.69 -9.93
N PRO A 205 16.83 -25.73 -9.52
CA PRO A 205 16.51 -24.33 -9.70
C PRO A 205 16.79 -23.86 -11.12
N TYR A 206 15.91 -23.04 -11.68
CA TYR A 206 16.14 -22.29 -12.91
C TYR A 206 15.68 -20.83 -12.76
N PHE A 207 16.29 -19.94 -13.55
CA PHE A 207 15.88 -18.54 -13.61
C PHE A 207 14.77 -18.37 -14.65
N PHE A 208 13.71 -17.68 -14.26
CA PHE A 208 12.57 -17.36 -15.10
C PHE A 208 12.52 -15.84 -15.29
N TYR A 209 12.29 -15.42 -16.54
CA TYR A 209 12.36 -14.02 -16.97
C TYR A 209 11.03 -13.60 -17.60
N PRO A 210 9.96 -13.41 -16.82
CA PRO A 210 8.70 -12.94 -17.38
C PRO A 210 8.81 -11.45 -17.73
N GLU A 211 8.43 -11.14 -18.96
CA GLU A 211 8.10 -9.77 -19.37
C GLU A 211 6.68 -9.44 -18.90
N LYS A 212 6.48 -8.19 -18.48
CA LYS A 212 5.17 -7.68 -18.10
C LYS A 212 4.90 -6.36 -18.76
N TRP A 213 3.68 -6.21 -19.24
CA TRP A 213 3.15 -4.97 -19.77
C TRP A 213 1.95 -4.54 -18.95
N GLN A 214 1.98 -3.29 -18.49
CA GLN A 214 0.81 -2.63 -17.92
C GLN A 214 0.56 -1.35 -18.70
N GLY A 215 -0.64 -0.80 -18.55
CA GLY A 215 -0.89 0.54 -19.03
C GLY A 215 -1.94 1.29 -18.27
N LEU A 216 -2.02 2.57 -18.59
CA LEU A 216 -2.97 3.52 -18.05
C LEU A 216 -3.67 4.19 -19.24
N ASN A 217 -5.00 4.19 -19.26
CA ASN A 217 -5.76 5.02 -20.18
C ASN A 217 -5.67 6.48 -19.71
N LEU A 218 -5.11 7.36 -20.53
CA LEU A 218 -4.85 8.76 -20.15
C LEU A 218 -6.11 9.64 -20.14
N GLN A 219 -7.22 9.15 -20.71
CA GLN A 219 -8.48 9.88 -20.73
C GLN A 219 -9.37 9.49 -19.55
N THR A 220 -9.29 8.24 -19.09
CA THR A 220 -10.14 7.73 -18.00
C THR A 220 -9.40 7.52 -16.68
N ASN A 221 -8.06 7.59 -16.69
CA ASN A 221 -7.18 7.15 -15.59
C ASN A 221 -7.44 5.71 -15.13
N GLU A 222 -7.97 4.86 -16.03
CA GLU A 222 -8.19 3.46 -15.74
C GLU A 222 -6.94 2.64 -16.10
N GLY A 223 -6.41 1.93 -15.10
CA GLY A 223 -5.31 0.98 -15.29
C GLY A 223 -5.75 -0.30 -15.99
N PHE A 224 -4.85 -0.89 -16.78
CA PHE A 224 -5.05 -2.20 -17.41
C PHE A 224 -3.74 -2.99 -17.49
N HIS A 225 -3.84 -4.30 -17.74
CA HIS A 225 -2.69 -5.17 -17.84
C HIS A 225 -2.74 -6.07 -19.07
N ILE A 226 -1.56 -6.35 -19.61
CA ILE A 226 -1.32 -7.35 -20.64
C ILE A 226 -0.33 -8.33 -20.01
N ILE A 227 -0.88 -9.34 -19.30
CA ILE A 227 -0.09 -10.32 -18.53
C ILE A 227 -0.12 -11.65 -19.25
N ASP A 228 1.05 -12.19 -19.55
CA ASP A 228 1.18 -13.57 -20.01
C ASP A 228 1.28 -14.55 -18.83
N VAL A 229 1.97 -14.19 -17.73
CA VAL A 229 2.15 -15.04 -16.52
C VAL A 229 2.20 -14.23 -15.21
N GLY A 230 1.54 -14.73 -14.15
CA GLY A 230 1.59 -14.16 -12.79
C GLY A 230 2.95 -14.31 -12.08
N LEU A 231 3.24 -13.41 -11.13
CA LEU A 231 4.46 -13.43 -10.31
C LEU A 231 4.21 -14.10 -8.95
N PRO A 232 5.14 -14.91 -8.42
CA PRO A 232 5.12 -15.40 -7.04
C PRO A 232 5.36 -14.30 -6.01
N GLY A 233 4.58 -14.26 -4.91
CA GLY A 233 4.59 -13.19 -3.90
C GLY A 233 5.89 -12.99 -3.10
N ASP A 234 6.94 -13.77 -3.34
CA ASP A 234 8.25 -13.68 -2.70
C ASP A 234 9.31 -12.93 -3.55
N ILE A 235 8.95 -12.43 -4.73
CA ILE A 235 9.88 -11.68 -5.59
C ILE A 235 10.29 -10.35 -4.93
N ARG A 236 11.58 -10.17 -4.70
CA ARG A 236 12.07 -8.96 -4.02
C ARG A 236 12.11 -7.76 -4.99
N PRO A 237 12.05 -6.51 -4.50
CA PRO A 237 12.18 -5.32 -5.36
C PRO A 237 13.44 -5.33 -6.23
N GLU A 238 14.52 -5.97 -5.80
CA GLU A 238 15.77 -6.09 -6.57
C GLU A 238 15.68 -7.04 -7.78
N ALA A 239 14.61 -7.83 -7.88
CA ALA A 239 14.36 -8.71 -9.03
C ALA A 239 13.90 -7.94 -10.28
N PHE A 240 13.50 -6.69 -10.10
CA PHE A 240 13.07 -5.79 -11.17
C PHE A 240 14.31 -5.03 -11.66
N LYS A 241 14.65 -5.20 -12.94
CA LYS A 241 15.84 -4.55 -13.51
C LYS A 241 15.58 -3.07 -13.82
N GLU A 242 14.67 -2.82 -14.75
CA GLU A 242 14.26 -1.48 -15.20
C GLU A 242 12.76 -1.51 -15.53
N VAL A 243 12.16 -0.32 -15.52
CA VAL A 243 10.74 -0.11 -15.85
C VAL A 243 10.69 0.91 -16.97
N ASP A 244 10.48 0.40 -18.16
CA ASP A 244 10.47 1.23 -19.35
C ASP A 244 9.09 1.79 -19.58
N VAL A 245 9.02 3.06 -19.96
CA VAL A 245 7.78 3.75 -20.31
C VAL A 245 7.86 4.15 -21.78
N SER A 246 6.84 3.71 -22.52
CA SER A 246 6.54 4.23 -23.87
C SER A 246 5.31 5.12 -23.75
N TYR A 247 5.50 6.43 -23.92
CA TYR A 247 4.49 7.44 -23.65
C TYR A 247 3.87 7.95 -24.96
N PRO A 248 2.57 7.70 -25.22
CA PRO A 248 1.92 8.27 -26.40
C PRO A 248 1.49 9.72 -26.16
N ILE A 249 1.68 10.57 -27.17
CA ILE A 249 1.04 11.88 -27.23
C ILE A 249 0.20 11.99 -28.50
N ILE A 250 -0.94 12.65 -28.36
CA ILE A 250 -1.83 12.97 -29.48
C ILE A 250 -1.53 14.39 -29.91
N VAL A 251 -1.25 14.58 -31.20
CA VAL A 251 -0.99 15.89 -31.81
C VAL A 251 -2.07 16.17 -32.85
N ARG A 252 -2.66 17.36 -32.80
CA ARG A 252 -3.70 17.82 -33.72
C ARG A 252 -3.18 19.01 -34.52
N SER A 253 -3.30 18.93 -35.83
CA SER A 253 -2.78 19.94 -36.75
C SER A 253 -3.59 21.24 -36.76
N GLN A 254 -4.85 21.17 -36.32
CA GLN A 254 -5.80 22.29 -36.34
C GLN A 254 -5.89 23.04 -35.00
N GLU A 255 -5.30 22.51 -33.94
CA GLU A 255 -5.28 23.15 -32.62
C GLU A 255 -4.06 24.07 -32.47
N ASP A 256 -4.17 25.12 -31.67
CA ASP A 256 -3.05 26.01 -31.36
C ASP A 256 -1.90 25.24 -30.69
N ALA A 257 -0.66 25.53 -31.09
CA ALA A 257 0.51 24.79 -30.61
C ALA A 257 0.77 25.03 -29.12
N GLN A 258 0.62 26.26 -28.64
CA GLN A 258 0.90 26.61 -27.24
C GLN A 258 -0.20 26.07 -26.32
N GLU A 259 -1.45 26.10 -26.75
CA GLU A 259 -2.55 25.47 -26.02
C GLU A 259 -2.36 23.95 -25.90
N GLN A 260 -1.97 23.28 -26.99
CA GLN A 260 -1.65 21.85 -26.97
C GLN A 260 -0.48 21.51 -26.05
N ILE A 261 0.60 22.29 -26.08
CA ILE A 261 1.76 22.12 -25.21
C ILE A 261 1.35 22.17 -23.73
N LYS A 262 0.64 23.25 -23.33
CA LYS A 262 0.22 23.43 -21.94
C LYS A 262 -0.69 22.30 -21.48
N LYS A 263 -1.64 21.87 -22.33
CA LYS A 263 -2.54 20.76 -22.05
C LYS A 263 -1.78 19.44 -21.88
N LEU A 264 -0.84 19.13 -22.78
CA LEU A 264 -0.06 17.91 -22.72
C LEU A 264 0.86 17.87 -21.50
N GLN A 265 1.53 18.98 -21.15
CA GLN A 265 2.37 19.04 -19.95
C GLN A 265 1.57 18.79 -18.68
N ARG A 266 0.40 19.41 -18.55
CA ARG A 266 -0.50 19.18 -17.42
C ARG A 266 -1.01 17.74 -17.36
N GLN A 267 -1.41 17.18 -18.50
CA GLN A 267 -1.83 15.79 -18.60
C GLN A 267 -0.68 14.84 -18.25
N ILE A 268 0.53 15.08 -18.75
CA ILE A 268 1.73 14.30 -18.41
C ILE A 268 1.91 14.27 -16.90
N TYR A 269 1.93 15.45 -16.27
CA TYR A 269 2.07 15.57 -14.82
C TYR A 269 1.02 14.75 -14.05
N GLN A 270 -0.25 14.95 -14.38
CA GLN A 270 -1.38 14.21 -13.78
C GLN A 270 -1.25 12.71 -14.02
N ASN A 271 -1.05 12.28 -15.27
CA ASN A 271 -0.98 10.87 -15.66
C ASN A 271 0.19 10.13 -14.99
N PHE A 272 1.34 10.77 -14.84
CA PHE A 272 2.49 10.14 -14.19
C PHE A 272 2.32 9.98 -12.67
N SER A 273 1.58 10.88 -12.02
CA SER A 273 1.14 10.66 -10.63
C SER A 273 0.27 9.40 -10.47
N HIS A 274 -0.34 8.95 -11.56
CA HIS A 274 -1.12 7.72 -11.66
C HIS A 274 -0.34 6.53 -12.23
N LEU A 275 0.95 6.62 -12.59
CA LEU A 275 1.69 5.44 -13.06
C LEU A 275 2.17 4.57 -11.90
N TYR A 276 1.97 3.25 -12.05
CA TYR A 276 2.19 2.26 -10.99
C TYR A 276 3.67 2.02 -10.65
N ASP A 277 3.97 1.91 -9.34
CA ASP A 277 5.27 1.49 -8.82
C ASP A 277 5.45 -0.04 -8.83
N PRO A 278 6.29 -0.62 -9.71
CA PRO A 278 6.60 -2.05 -9.67
C PRO A 278 7.50 -2.50 -8.54
N PHE A 279 8.17 -1.59 -7.84
CA PHE A 279 9.07 -1.93 -6.75
C PHE A 279 8.34 -2.09 -5.41
N THR A 280 7.10 -1.60 -5.27
CA THR A 280 6.25 -1.78 -4.07
C THR A 280 5.21 -2.91 -4.21
N TRP A 281 5.32 -3.72 -5.27
CA TRP A 281 4.29 -4.63 -5.79
C TRP A 281 3.74 -5.75 -4.87
N ILE A 282 4.33 -6.07 -3.72
CA ILE A 282 3.86 -7.14 -2.80
C ILE A 282 2.99 -6.62 -1.65
N ALA A 283 3.00 -5.32 -1.33
CA ALA A 283 2.23 -4.84 -0.18
C ALA A 283 1.87 -3.36 -0.30
N ARG A 284 0.59 -3.04 -0.04
CA ARG A 284 0.13 -1.66 0.06
C ARG A 284 0.99 -0.85 1.03
N ARG A 285 1.26 0.41 0.72
CA ARG A 285 2.03 1.34 1.57
C ARG A 285 1.45 1.47 2.98
N ASN A 286 0.13 1.49 3.09
CA ASN A 286 -0.59 1.53 4.37
C ASN A 286 -0.57 0.19 5.14
N VAL A 287 0.06 -0.87 4.62
CA VAL A 287 0.14 -2.17 5.30
C VAL A 287 1.60 -2.60 5.50
N ARG A 288 2.48 -2.25 4.57
CA ARG A 288 3.88 -2.72 4.53
C ARG A 288 4.69 -2.37 5.79
N PHE A 289 4.40 -1.24 6.43
CA PHE A 289 5.05 -0.84 7.67
C PHE A 289 4.41 -1.39 8.96
N ARG A 290 3.22 -2.00 8.87
CA ARG A 290 2.34 -2.25 10.03
C ARG A 290 2.39 -3.69 10.55
N GLN A 291 2.76 -4.67 9.72
CA GLN A 291 2.55 -6.08 10.02
C GLN A 291 3.70 -6.77 10.79
N ALA A 292 4.93 -6.26 10.68
CA ALA A 292 6.13 -6.94 11.18
C ALA A 292 6.06 -7.28 12.68
N TYR A 293 5.53 -6.37 13.50
CA TYR A 293 5.48 -6.52 14.96
C TYR A 293 4.72 -7.76 15.42
N SER A 294 3.53 -7.99 14.87
CA SER A 294 2.67 -9.10 15.29
C SER A 294 3.26 -10.46 14.94
N TRP A 295 3.91 -10.55 13.78
CA TRP A 295 4.55 -11.77 13.31
C TRP A 295 5.83 -12.09 14.08
N GLU A 296 6.70 -11.10 14.29
CA GLU A 296 7.92 -11.25 15.09
C GLU A 296 7.59 -11.64 16.54
N LEU A 297 6.59 -10.98 17.15
CA LEU A 297 6.15 -11.31 18.49
C LEU A 297 5.54 -12.72 18.57
N GLN A 298 4.79 -13.14 17.55
CA GLN A 298 4.25 -14.50 17.47
C GLN A 298 5.37 -15.54 17.44
N ASN A 299 6.37 -15.37 16.58
CA ASN A 299 7.52 -16.27 16.50
C ASN A 299 8.27 -16.32 17.82
N TYR A 300 8.50 -15.15 18.42
CA TYR A 300 9.15 -15.03 19.71
C TYR A 300 8.38 -15.77 20.84
N ILE A 301 7.06 -15.63 20.89
CA ILE A 301 6.20 -16.38 21.83
C ILE A 301 6.27 -17.89 21.52
N ALA A 302 6.26 -18.27 20.24
CA ALA A 302 6.34 -19.66 19.79
C ALA A 302 7.62 -20.35 20.30
N ASP A 303 8.77 -19.70 20.17
CA ASP A 303 10.08 -20.24 20.53
C ASP A 303 10.28 -20.42 22.04
N ARG A 304 9.71 -19.53 22.85
CA ARG A 304 9.89 -19.56 24.32
C ARG A 304 9.12 -20.67 25.04
N GLY A 305 8.26 -21.41 24.34
CA GLY A 305 7.57 -22.56 24.90
C GLY A 305 6.57 -22.21 26.01
N SER A 306 5.41 -21.67 25.65
CA SER A 306 4.33 -21.42 26.63
C SER A 306 3.81 -22.74 27.24
N LYS A 307 3.21 -22.66 28.45
CA LYS A 307 2.61 -23.82 29.15
C LYS A 307 1.22 -24.16 28.60
N PHE A 308 0.84 -23.68 27.42
CA PHE A 308 -0.45 -23.97 26.83
C PHE A 308 -0.39 -25.12 25.83
N ARG A 309 -1.47 -25.90 25.73
CA ARG A 309 -1.60 -27.01 24.75
C ARG A 309 -2.11 -26.52 23.41
N ASP A 310 -3.03 -25.57 23.40
CA ASP A 310 -3.63 -24.90 22.24
C ASP A 310 -2.80 -23.75 21.68
N ARG A 311 -1.47 -23.93 21.57
CA ARG A 311 -0.52 -22.89 21.14
C ARG A 311 -0.80 -22.30 19.76
N LYS A 312 -1.31 -23.11 18.82
CA LYS A 312 -1.70 -22.66 17.48
C LYS A 312 -2.80 -21.59 17.50
N TRP A 313 -3.59 -21.55 18.58
CA TRP A 313 -4.59 -20.52 18.83
C TRP A 313 -4.03 -19.42 19.73
N PHE A 314 -3.39 -19.80 20.84
CA PHE A 314 -2.93 -18.87 21.88
C PHE A 314 -1.81 -17.93 21.40
N ASP A 315 -0.75 -18.47 20.78
CA ASP A 315 0.44 -17.70 20.41
C ASP A 315 0.09 -16.55 19.41
N PRO A 316 -0.60 -16.80 18.27
CA PRO A 316 -1.02 -15.71 17.37
C PRO A 316 -2.06 -14.77 17.99
N MET A 317 -2.98 -15.28 18.83
CA MET A 317 -3.99 -14.45 19.51
C MET A 317 -3.30 -13.44 20.46
N MET A 318 -2.38 -13.90 21.30
CA MET A 318 -1.67 -13.04 22.24
C MET A 318 -0.77 -12.04 21.55
N ALA A 319 -0.02 -12.46 20.53
CA ALA A 319 0.85 -11.56 19.78
C ALA A 319 0.07 -10.41 19.15
N ARG A 320 -1.07 -10.71 18.52
CA ARG A 320 -1.93 -9.70 17.90
C ARG A 320 -2.63 -8.83 18.95
N PHE A 321 -3.18 -9.41 20.02
CA PHE A 321 -3.81 -8.64 21.09
C PHE A 321 -2.83 -7.64 21.76
N ILE A 322 -1.60 -8.06 22.05
CA ILE A 322 -0.56 -7.16 22.59
C ILE A 322 -0.25 -6.04 21.59
N THR A 323 -0.13 -6.37 20.31
CA THR A 323 0.11 -5.39 19.25
C THR A 323 -1.06 -4.42 19.09
N ASP A 324 -2.30 -4.92 19.19
CA ASP A 324 -3.53 -4.12 19.10
C ASP A 324 -3.63 -3.13 20.26
N ILE A 325 -3.31 -3.53 21.50
CA ILE A 325 -3.27 -2.61 22.65
C ILE A 325 -2.32 -1.45 22.35
N VAL A 326 -1.09 -1.75 21.97
CA VAL A 326 -0.09 -0.71 21.70
C VAL A 326 -0.52 0.18 20.52
N THR A 327 -1.15 -0.41 19.50
CA THR A 327 -1.67 0.33 18.35
C THR A 327 -2.81 1.27 18.77
N VAL A 328 -3.75 0.81 19.60
CA VAL A 328 -4.81 1.68 20.15
C VAL A 328 -4.23 2.85 20.94
N GLU A 329 -3.19 2.61 21.73
CA GLU A 329 -2.58 3.66 22.56
C GLU A 329 -1.77 4.68 21.75
N LEU A 330 -1.12 4.26 20.65
CA LEU A 330 -0.26 5.14 19.85
C LEU A 330 -1.00 5.79 18.68
N GLU A 331 -1.91 5.07 18.04
CA GLU A 331 -2.48 5.39 16.72
C GLU A 331 -4.03 5.40 16.75
N GLY A 332 -4.65 4.83 17.79
CA GLY A 332 -6.11 4.78 17.96
C GLY A 332 -6.75 3.46 17.50
N LEU A 333 -8.03 3.29 17.84
CA LEU A 333 -8.80 2.07 17.50
C LEU A 333 -9.04 1.91 16.01
N GLU A 334 -9.23 3.02 15.30
CA GLU A 334 -9.45 3.04 13.84
C GLU A 334 -8.33 2.31 13.10
N GLU A 335 -7.08 2.50 13.52
CA GLU A 335 -5.91 1.86 12.90
C GLU A 335 -5.98 0.31 13.00
N VAL A 336 -6.52 -0.24 14.09
CA VAL A 336 -6.71 -1.70 14.23
C VAL A 336 -7.76 -2.21 13.24
N TYR A 337 -8.84 -1.45 13.04
CA TYR A 337 -9.90 -1.81 12.10
C TYR A 337 -9.45 -1.63 10.65
N ASP A 338 -8.73 -0.56 10.34
CA ASP A 338 -8.16 -0.30 9.02
C ASP A 338 -7.21 -1.42 8.59
N LEU A 339 -6.32 -1.85 9.48
CA LEU A 339 -5.43 -2.97 9.21
C LEU A 339 -6.22 -4.27 8.96
N TYR A 340 -7.27 -4.54 9.75
CA TYR A 340 -8.13 -5.71 9.56
C TYR A 340 -8.87 -5.68 8.22
N ILE A 341 -9.48 -4.55 7.87
CA ILE A 341 -10.25 -4.38 6.64
C ILE A 341 -9.33 -4.54 5.44
N THR A 342 -8.18 -3.88 5.47
CA THR A 342 -7.22 -3.91 4.37
C THR A 342 -6.72 -5.33 4.10
N GLN A 343 -6.48 -6.12 5.15
CA GLN A 343 -6.05 -7.52 5.01
C GLN A 343 -7.15 -8.46 4.49
N GLN A 344 -8.42 -8.24 4.87
CA GLN A 344 -9.51 -9.19 4.61
C GLN A 344 -10.32 -8.86 3.35
N PHE A 345 -10.48 -7.58 3.03
CA PHE A 345 -11.39 -7.09 1.99
C PHE A 345 -10.66 -6.30 0.90
N GLY A 346 -9.45 -5.80 1.20
CA GLY A 346 -8.60 -5.15 0.21
C GLY A 346 -7.91 -6.14 -0.74
N ASN A 347 -7.56 -7.32 -0.23
CA ASN A 347 -6.84 -8.35 -0.98
C ASN A 347 -7.74 -9.07 -1.99
N SER A 348 -7.89 -8.51 -3.18
CA SER A 348 -8.38 -9.28 -4.32
C SER A 348 -7.35 -10.36 -4.69
N LYS A 349 -7.80 -11.58 -5.00
CA LYS A 349 -6.93 -12.62 -5.59
C LYS A 349 -6.68 -12.39 -7.08
N ASN A 350 -7.36 -11.39 -7.65
CA ASN A 350 -7.45 -11.08 -9.07
C ASN A 350 -6.88 -9.69 -9.40
N THR A 351 -6.40 -8.96 -8.40
CA THR A 351 -5.31 -8.00 -8.59
C THR A 351 -4.06 -8.80 -8.99
N LEU A 352 -3.24 -8.26 -9.90
CA LEU A 352 -2.04 -8.86 -10.53
C LEU A 352 -1.35 -10.05 -9.81
N GLY A 353 -1.83 -11.27 -9.94
CA GLY A 353 -1.19 -12.43 -9.29
C GLY A 353 -1.64 -12.65 -7.86
N LYS A 354 -1.45 -13.87 -7.38
CA LYS A 354 -2.03 -14.34 -6.13
C LYS A 354 -1.44 -13.53 -4.98
N ASP A 355 -2.31 -12.84 -4.24
CA ASP A 355 -2.00 -11.95 -3.11
C ASP A 355 -1.60 -10.50 -3.46
N LEU A 356 -1.90 -10.04 -4.67
CA LEU A 356 -1.57 -8.68 -5.07
C LEU A 356 -2.57 -7.65 -4.57
N ASP A 357 -2.08 -6.45 -4.27
CA ASP A 357 -2.90 -5.26 -4.16
C ASP A 357 -2.24 -4.11 -4.91
N LEU A 358 -3.00 -3.55 -5.84
CA LEU A 358 -2.51 -2.56 -6.77
C LEU A 358 -2.35 -1.26 -6.01
N LEU A 359 -1.11 -0.80 -5.92
CA LEU A 359 -0.76 0.51 -5.44
C LEU A 359 -1.55 1.53 -6.23
N ASN A 360 -2.61 1.97 -5.60
CA ASN A 360 -3.37 3.11 -5.98
C ASN A 360 -2.68 4.25 -5.24
N TRP A 361 -2.00 5.13 -5.98
CA TRP A 361 -1.47 6.38 -5.40
C TRP A 361 -2.62 7.32 -5.00
N HIS A 362 -3.81 7.00 -5.49
CA HIS A 362 -5.11 7.54 -5.18
C HIS A 362 -5.87 6.51 -4.32
N GLU A 363 -6.78 6.85 -3.42
CA GLU A 363 -7.66 5.79 -2.86
C GLU A 363 -8.77 5.37 -3.85
N ASP A 364 -8.88 6.10 -4.98
CA ASP A 364 -10.09 6.16 -5.83
C ASP A 364 -9.94 5.57 -7.24
N GLU A 365 -8.75 5.16 -7.67
CA GLU A 365 -8.58 4.60 -9.02
C GLU A 365 -9.17 3.19 -9.17
N LYS A 366 -9.91 2.97 -10.26
CA LYS A 366 -10.51 1.68 -10.61
C LYS A 366 -9.49 0.79 -11.32
N ARG A 367 -8.65 0.10 -10.55
CA ARG A 367 -7.64 -0.86 -11.09
C ARG A 367 -8.04 -2.34 -11.00
N GLU A 368 -9.26 -2.65 -10.56
CA GLU A 368 -9.74 -4.04 -10.45
C GLU A 368 -10.11 -4.60 -11.84
N GLY A 369 -9.61 -5.80 -12.18
CA GLY A 369 -10.18 -6.56 -13.30
C GLY A 369 -11.66 -6.90 -13.08
N GLN A 370 -12.41 -7.17 -14.16
CA GLN A 370 -13.87 -7.41 -14.15
C GLN A 370 -14.38 -8.62 -13.30
N ALA A 371 -13.54 -9.30 -12.52
CA ALA A 371 -13.92 -10.49 -11.78
C ALA A 371 -14.55 -10.18 -10.42
N SER A 372 -15.40 -11.09 -9.93
CA SER A 372 -16.20 -10.91 -8.72
C SER A 372 -15.34 -10.63 -7.47
N LYS A 373 -15.61 -9.47 -6.85
CA LYS A 373 -15.22 -9.17 -5.48
C LYS A 373 -15.64 -10.35 -4.62
N LYS A 374 -14.68 -11.04 -3.99
CA LYS A 374 -15.04 -11.85 -2.83
C LYS A 374 -15.32 -10.86 -1.73
N ASP A 375 -16.60 -10.59 -1.50
CA ASP A 375 -17.02 -10.01 -0.23
C ASP A 375 -16.55 -10.97 0.85
N GLY A 376 -15.42 -10.65 1.49
CA GLY A 376 -15.06 -11.23 2.76
C GLY A 376 -16.30 -11.13 3.66
N LYS A 377 -16.50 -12.10 4.55
CA LYS A 377 -17.48 -11.92 5.62
C LYS A 377 -16.69 -11.53 6.85
N ILE A 378 -17.06 -10.42 7.49
CA ILE A 378 -16.54 -10.09 8.83
C ILE A 378 -17.05 -11.20 9.76
N TRP A 379 -16.15 -12.12 10.10
CA TRP A 379 -16.45 -13.25 10.97
C TRP A 379 -15.53 -13.24 12.18
N ILE A 380 -16.09 -12.77 13.30
CA ILE A 380 -15.42 -12.74 14.60
C ILE A 380 -15.81 -14.01 15.35
N ASN A 381 -14.98 -15.05 15.23
CA ASN A 381 -15.14 -16.29 15.97
C ASN A 381 -14.03 -16.44 17.01
N PHE A 382 -14.41 -16.57 18.29
CA PHE A 382 -13.48 -16.75 19.40
C PHE A 382 -12.63 -18.03 19.31
N ASP A 383 -13.11 -19.06 18.60
CA ASP A 383 -12.34 -20.29 18.42
C ASP A 383 -11.15 -20.10 17.45
N ASN A 384 -11.17 -19.02 16.66
CA ASN A 384 -10.07 -18.56 15.82
C ASN A 384 -9.28 -17.45 16.53
N ALA A 385 -7.96 -17.40 16.32
CA ALA A 385 -7.09 -16.40 16.96
C ALA A 385 -7.49 -14.94 16.62
N ASP A 386 -7.90 -14.68 15.37
CA ASP A 386 -8.34 -13.36 14.92
C ASP A 386 -9.66 -12.89 15.55
N GLY A 387 -10.61 -13.79 15.76
CA GLY A 387 -11.84 -13.40 16.45
C GLY A 387 -11.61 -13.25 17.95
N ALA A 388 -10.78 -14.11 18.54
CA ALA A 388 -10.41 -14.01 19.94
C ALA A 388 -9.71 -12.69 20.27
N ARG A 389 -8.71 -12.25 19.48
CA ARG A 389 -8.00 -10.98 19.74
C ARG A 389 -8.96 -9.78 19.80
N LEU A 390 -9.97 -9.74 18.93
CA LEU A 390 -10.94 -8.65 18.86
C LEU A 390 -11.89 -8.68 20.06
N VAL A 391 -12.28 -9.87 20.52
CA VAL A 391 -13.05 -10.01 21.76
C VAL A 391 -12.24 -9.52 22.97
N LEU A 392 -10.96 -9.88 23.07
CA LEU A 392 -10.09 -9.40 24.14
C LEU A 392 -9.87 -7.88 24.04
N LEU A 393 -9.77 -7.35 22.83
CA LEU A 393 -9.71 -5.92 22.58
C LEU A 393 -10.95 -5.20 23.09
N ASP A 394 -12.17 -5.70 22.86
CA ASP A 394 -13.39 -5.11 23.42
C ASP A 394 -13.37 -5.09 24.96
N VAL A 395 -12.91 -6.18 25.61
CA VAL A 395 -12.75 -6.21 27.08
C VAL A 395 -11.74 -5.15 27.52
N TYR A 396 -10.61 -5.05 26.82
CA TYR A 396 -9.60 -4.02 27.10
C TYR A 396 -10.18 -2.61 26.96
N LEU A 397 -10.88 -2.31 25.88
CA LEU A 397 -11.47 -0.98 25.64
C LEU A 397 -12.47 -0.57 26.72
N ARG A 398 -13.18 -1.53 27.34
CA ARG A 398 -14.18 -1.26 28.39
C ARG A 398 -13.61 -1.25 29.80
N TYR A 399 -12.65 -2.13 30.10
CA TYR A 399 -12.18 -2.40 31.45
C TYR A 399 -10.71 -2.02 31.69
N GLY A 400 -9.96 -1.69 30.63
CA GLY A 400 -8.58 -1.18 30.66
C GLY A 400 -7.65 -2.05 31.49
N ASP A 401 -6.88 -1.40 32.36
CA ASP A 401 -5.87 -2.02 33.22
C ASP A 401 -6.42 -3.14 34.11
N LYS A 402 -7.69 -3.06 34.54
CA LYS A 402 -8.31 -4.12 35.35
C LYS A 402 -8.28 -5.46 34.59
N PHE A 403 -8.58 -5.42 33.30
CA PHE A 403 -8.53 -6.60 32.45
C PHE A 403 -7.09 -7.06 32.21
N LEU A 404 -6.20 -6.14 31.87
CA LEU A 404 -4.80 -6.48 31.60
C LEU A 404 -4.13 -7.13 32.81
N GLU A 405 -4.31 -6.60 34.01
CA GLU A 405 -3.71 -7.14 35.23
C GLU A 405 -4.26 -8.52 35.60
N ALA A 406 -5.58 -8.72 35.48
CA ALA A 406 -6.19 -10.03 35.69
C ALA A 406 -5.67 -11.06 34.68
N LEU A 407 -5.61 -10.69 33.41
CA LEU A 407 -5.12 -11.56 32.34
C LEU A 407 -3.64 -11.90 32.52
N ARG A 408 -2.80 -10.91 32.85
CA ARG A 408 -1.37 -11.10 33.16
C ARG A 408 -1.20 -12.06 34.32
N THR A 409 -1.92 -11.86 35.41
CA THR A 409 -1.86 -12.70 36.62
C THR A 409 -2.27 -14.13 36.29
N ASN A 410 -3.38 -14.31 35.58
CA ASN A 410 -3.89 -15.63 35.23
C ASN A 410 -2.96 -16.38 34.25
N ILE A 411 -2.38 -15.69 33.26
CA ILE A 411 -1.42 -16.30 32.31
C ILE A 411 -0.09 -16.65 32.99
N THR A 412 0.47 -15.75 33.79
CA THR A 412 1.79 -15.94 34.40
C THR A 412 1.79 -16.90 35.60
N SER A 413 0.63 -17.12 36.22
CA SER A 413 0.46 -18.08 37.32
C SER A 413 0.35 -19.54 36.85
N VAL A 414 0.28 -19.80 35.54
CA VAL A 414 0.17 -21.16 34.99
C VAL A 414 1.44 -21.98 35.23
N LYS A 415 1.39 -22.91 36.19
CA LYS A 415 2.52 -23.79 36.55
C LYS A 415 2.54 -25.10 35.76
N LYS A 416 1.37 -25.60 35.32
CA LYS A 416 1.22 -26.89 34.63
C LYS A 416 0.65 -26.70 33.23
N ARG A 417 0.91 -27.65 32.33
CA ARG A 417 0.40 -27.58 30.96
C ARG A 417 -1.13 -27.68 30.91
N GLN A 418 -1.82 -26.66 30.40
CA GLN A 418 -3.27 -26.59 30.31
C GLN A 418 -3.76 -25.95 29.00
N GLU A 419 -5.06 -25.93 28.77
CA GLU A 419 -5.67 -25.19 27.65
C GLU A 419 -5.80 -23.70 28.01
N ALA A 420 -5.48 -22.80 27.08
CA ALA A 420 -5.59 -21.36 27.28
C ALA A 420 -7.05 -20.89 27.21
N ARG A 421 -7.85 -21.40 26.27
CA ARG A 421 -9.24 -20.93 26.07
C ARG A 421 -10.08 -20.89 27.36
N PRO A 422 -10.12 -21.93 28.21
CA PRO A 422 -10.90 -21.89 29.46
C PRO A 422 -10.40 -20.82 30.42
N LEU A 423 -9.07 -20.64 30.54
CA LEU A 423 -8.46 -19.61 31.39
C LEU A 423 -8.84 -18.20 30.93
N ILE A 424 -8.81 -17.96 29.61
CA ILE A 424 -9.20 -16.67 29.03
C ILE A 424 -10.69 -16.41 29.29
N ARG A 425 -11.55 -17.41 29.10
CA ARG A 425 -13.00 -17.32 29.40
C ARG A 425 -13.24 -16.96 30.86
N GLN A 426 -12.59 -17.67 31.78
CA GLN A 426 -12.65 -17.39 33.21
C GLN A 426 -12.23 -15.95 33.51
N THR A 427 -11.12 -15.48 32.93
CA THR A 427 -10.62 -14.11 33.13
C THR A 427 -11.64 -13.06 32.65
N ILE A 428 -12.28 -13.28 31.50
CA ILE A 428 -13.34 -12.41 30.98
C ILE A 428 -14.49 -12.34 32.00
N GLU A 429 -14.95 -13.48 32.49
CA GLU A 429 -16.06 -13.55 33.44
C GLU A 429 -15.73 -12.88 34.78
N GLU A 430 -14.54 -13.12 35.31
CA GLU A 430 -14.03 -12.48 36.54
C GLU A 430 -14.00 -10.95 36.44
N VAL A 431 -13.54 -10.43 35.30
CA VAL A 431 -13.36 -8.97 35.13
C VAL A 431 -14.68 -8.27 34.82
N THR A 432 -15.51 -8.89 33.98
CA THR A 432 -16.75 -8.32 33.46
C THR A 432 -17.95 -8.55 34.38
N GLY A 433 -17.91 -9.60 35.21
CA GLY A 433 -19.06 -10.07 36.00
C GLY A 433 -20.16 -10.71 35.16
N ILE A 434 -19.89 -11.02 33.89
CA ILE A 434 -20.84 -11.58 32.92
C ILE A 434 -20.35 -12.97 32.51
N PRO A 435 -21.23 -13.98 32.42
CA PRO A 435 -20.84 -15.30 31.92
C PRO A 435 -20.07 -15.20 30.60
N ALA A 436 -18.91 -15.86 30.52
CA ALA A 436 -17.95 -15.65 29.44
C ALA A 436 -18.57 -15.79 28.05
N ASP A 437 -19.38 -16.82 27.80
CA ASP A 437 -20.05 -17.05 26.51
C ASP A 437 -20.99 -15.91 26.12
N LYS A 438 -21.73 -15.36 27.10
CA LYS A 438 -22.63 -14.23 26.88
C LYS A 438 -21.84 -12.97 26.53
N TYR A 439 -20.72 -12.73 27.22
CA TYR A 439 -19.84 -11.61 26.93
C TYR A 439 -19.20 -11.75 25.55
N ILE A 440 -18.58 -12.90 25.24
CA ILE A 440 -17.89 -13.16 23.97
C ILE A 440 -18.83 -12.91 22.79
N LYS A 441 -20.08 -13.37 22.86
CA LYS A 441 -21.08 -13.13 21.82
C LYS A 441 -21.43 -11.64 21.65
N ALA A 442 -21.55 -10.91 22.75
CA ALA A 442 -21.84 -9.47 22.73
C ALA A 442 -20.64 -8.67 22.19
N ALA A 443 -19.43 -8.99 22.63
CA ALA A 443 -18.18 -8.38 22.19
C ALA A 443 -17.94 -8.61 20.70
N ALA A 444 -18.12 -9.86 20.23
CA ALA A 444 -18.02 -10.18 18.80
C ALA A 444 -19.02 -9.39 17.96
N LYS A 445 -20.25 -9.17 18.46
CA LYS A 445 -21.24 -8.32 17.79
C LYS A 445 -20.79 -6.86 17.74
N ALA A 446 -20.29 -6.31 18.86
CA ALA A 446 -19.85 -4.92 18.95
C ALA A 446 -18.64 -4.63 18.04
N GLN A 447 -17.63 -5.49 18.06
CA GLN A 447 -16.45 -5.38 17.22
C GLN A 447 -16.80 -5.52 15.73
N LYS A 448 -17.72 -6.44 15.41
CA LYS A 448 -18.21 -6.59 14.04
C LYS A 448 -18.88 -5.30 13.54
N LEU A 449 -19.71 -4.67 14.36
CA LEU A 449 -20.35 -3.39 14.02
C LEU A 449 -19.32 -2.29 13.78
N GLY A 450 -18.29 -2.17 14.64
CA GLY A 450 -17.22 -1.18 14.44
C GLY A 450 -16.47 -1.38 13.12
N ILE A 451 -16.15 -2.63 12.77
CA ILE A 451 -15.51 -2.96 11.48
C ILE A 451 -16.47 -2.71 10.31
N GLU A 452 -17.76 -3.00 10.45
CA GLU A 452 -18.77 -2.72 9.42
C GLU A 452 -18.94 -1.22 9.17
N ASP A 453 -18.93 -0.40 10.22
CA ASP A 453 -18.98 1.06 10.11
C ASP A 453 -17.74 1.59 9.39
N LYS A 454 -16.55 1.09 9.75
CA LYS A 454 -15.30 1.50 9.07
C LYS A 454 -15.25 1.03 7.61
N LEU A 455 -15.77 -0.17 7.33
CA LEU A 455 -15.89 -0.67 5.96
C LEU A 455 -16.89 0.16 5.13
N ARG A 456 -17.95 0.67 5.75
CA ARG A 456 -18.90 1.59 5.10
C ARG A 456 -18.22 2.91 4.74
N GLU A 457 -17.48 3.52 5.67
CA GLU A 457 -16.67 4.73 5.41
C GLU A 457 -15.72 4.51 4.22
N TYR A 458 -14.97 3.40 4.23
CA TYR A 458 -14.07 3.04 3.12
C TYR A 458 -14.81 2.90 1.78
N ARG A 459 -16.01 2.32 1.78
CA ARG A 459 -16.84 2.18 0.57
C ARG A 459 -17.41 3.51 0.09
N GLU A 460 -17.75 4.41 1.00
CA GLU A 460 -18.27 5.75 0.67
C GLU A 460 -17.18 6.65 0.10
N LEU A 461 -15.99 6.65 0.69
CA LEU A 461 -14.80 7.30 0.13
C LEU A 461 -14.57 6.81 -1.29
N ARG A 462 -14.54 5.48 -1.48
CA ARG A 462 -14.42 4.82 -2.78
C ARG A 462 -15.59 5.06 -3.74
N ALA A 463 -16.78 5.40 -3.28
CA ALA A 463 -17.89 5.76 -4.17
C ALA A 463 -17.78 7.21 -4.67
N LYS A 464 -17.28 8.13 -3.84
CA LYS A 464 -17.12 9.56 -4.19
C LYS A 464 -16.05 9.74 -5.27
N ALA A 465 -14.86 9.27 -4.97
CA ALA A 465 -13.90 8.65 -5.86
C ALA A 465 -14.43 8.22 -7.24
N ASP A 466 -15.23 7.15 -7.26
CA ASP A 466 -15.76 6.52 -8.47
C ASP A 466 -16.73 7.41 -9.27
N SER A 467 -17.33 8.42 -8.63
CA SER A 467 -18.27 9.38 -9.23
C SER A 467 -17.63 10.67 -9.76
N GLY A 468 -16.31 10.84 -9.62
CA GLY A 468 -15.61 12.06 -10.08
C GLY A 468 -16.07 13.35 -9.40
N SER A 469 -16.79 13.25 -8.27
CA SER A 469 -17.39 14.39 -7.59
C SER A 469 -16.42 15.02 -6.58
N PHE A 470 -15.24 15.43 -7.04
CA PHE A 470 -14.51 16.50 -6.36
C PHE A 470 -14.94 17.79 -7.05
N GLY A 471 -15.98 18.41 -6.50
CA GLY A 471 -16.30 19.79 -6.81
C GLY A 471 -15.14 20.65 -6.35
N TYR A 472 -14.27 21.03 -7.28
CA TYR A 472 -13.41 22.19 -7.11
C TYR A 472 -14.33 23.41 -7.06
N ASN A 473 -14.58 23.91 -5.85
CA ASN A 473 -15.06 25.27 -5.64
C ASN A 473 -13.86 26.14 -5.27
#